data_AF-A0A7T5BTC2-F1
#
_entry.id   AF-A0A7T5BTC2-F1
#
_cell.length_a   1.000
_cell.length_b   1.000
_cell.length_c   1.000
_cell.angle_alpha   90.00
_cell.angle_beta   90.00
_cell.angle_gamma   90.00
#
_symmetry.space_group_name_H-M   'P 1'
#
loop_
_entity.id
_entity.type
_entity.pdbx_description
1 polymer ?
#
loop_
_entity_poly.entity_id
_entity_poly.type
_entity_poly.pdbx_seq_one_letter_code
_entity_poly.pdbx_strand_id
1 'polypeptide(L)'
;MNKIKTIRIESSDFGWGVLPDSEELHIQKITISNNGRVWLRYYGLASYSEKNPCLAQEYYKVSKATAESIMTLIEQEFLSTNSCSVEVTDVPVWVMDINFDDLARVELSGPVFEGHRDISNKIRRLLGLKNLFLFNLPEPPTS
;
A
#
# COMPACT_ATOMS: atom_id res chain seq x y z
N MET A 1 23.09 6.53 7.90
CA MET A 1 21.68 6.57 7.45
C MET A 1 21.20 5.15 7.33
N ASN A 2 20.15 4.82 8.07
CA ASN A 2 19.59 3.47 8.07
C ASN A 2 18.73 3.32 6.83
N LYS A 3 19.12 2.41 5.93
CA LYS A 3 18.42 2.26 4.65
C LYS A 3 17.20 1.37 4.82
N ILE A 4 16.10 1.80 4.21
CA ILE A 4 14.91 0.95 4.08
C ILE A 4 15.29 -0.27 3.22
N LYS A 5 14.99 -1.45 3.74
CA LYS A 5 15.21 -2.74 3.09
C LYS A 5 13.97 -3.17 2.31
N THR A 6 12.81 -3.07 2.95
CA THR A 6 11.53 -3.41 2.35
C THR A 6 10.43 -2.52 2.90
N ILE A 7 9.46 -2.21 2.04
CA ILE A 7 8.20 -1.60 2.42
C ILE A 7 7.10 -2.57 2.04
N ARG A 8 6.14 -2.79 2.93
CA ARG A 8 4.89 -3.46 2.62
C ARG A 8 3.74 -2.52 2.90
N ILE A 9 2.85 -2.33 1.94
CA ILE A 9 1.63 -1.54 2.08
C ILE A 9 0.46 -2.47 1.87
N GLU A 10 -0.48 -2.44 2.79
CA GLU A 10 -1.76 -3.13 2.73
C GLU A 10 -2.85 -2.07 2.74
N SER A 11 -3.65 -2.01 1.68
CA SER A 11 -4.72 -1.04 1.53
C SER A 11 -6.04 -1.74 1.27
N SER A 12 -7.11 -1.19 1.83
CA SER A 12 -8.48 -1.60 1.60
C SER A 12 -9.26 -0.46 0.94
N ASP A 13 -10.31 -0.79 0.19
CA ASP A 13 -11.24 0.18 -0.41
C ASP A 13 -12.63 0.17 0.24
N PHE A 14 -12.86 -0.73 1.21
CA PHE A 14 -14.10 -0.80 1.97
C PHE A 14 -13.93 -0.21 3.38
N GLY A 15 -14.95 0.51 3.85
CA GLY A 15 -15.13 0.91 5.25
C GLY A 15 -16.10 -0.03 5.98
N TRP A 16 -16.46 0.28 7.23
CA TRP A 16 -17.53 -0.46 7.92
C TRP A 16 -18.90 -0.16 7.26
N GLY A 17 -19.53 -1.18 6.67
CA GLY A 17 -20.76 -1.06 5.88
C GLY A 17 -21.26 -2.40 5.34
N VAL A 18 -22.20 -2.36 4.37
CA VAL A 18 -22.77 -3.56 3.73
C VAL A 18 -21.64 -4.46 3.24
N LEU A 19 -21.68 -5.73 3.65
CA LEU A 19 -20.67 -6.73 3.31
C LEU A 19 -20.52 -6.76 1.77
N PRO A 20 -19.37 -6.35 1.22
CA PRO A 20 -19.11 -6.44 -0.21
C PRO A 20 -19.16 -7.88 -0.72
N ASP A 21 -19.39 -8.04 -2.03
CA ASP A 21 -19.34 -9.36 -2.67
C ASP A 21 -17.94 -9.96 -2.56
N SER A 22 -17.87 -11.22 -2.12
CA SER A 22 -16.60 -11.88 -1.75
C SER A 22 -15.65 -12.13 -2.91
N GLU A 23 -16.15 -12.05 -4.15
CA GLU A 23 -15.39 -12.27 -5.38
C GLU A 23 -14.77 -10.98 -5.95
N GLU A 24 -15.13 -9.82 -5.41
CA GLU A 24 -14.56 -8.53 -5.83
C GLU A 24 -13.25 -8.22 -5.09
N LEU A 25 -12.40 -7.40 -5.70
CA LEU A 25 -11.16 -6.94 -5.09
C LEU A 25 -11.46 -5.93 -3.98
N HIS A 26 -11.10 -6.27 -2.74
CA HIS A 26 -11.32 -5.40 -1.57
C HIS A 26 -10.02 -5.02 -0.84
N ILE A 27 -8.98 -5.84 -0.97
CA ILE A 27 -7.71 -5.63 -0.27
C ILE A 27 -6.55 -5.87 -1.24
N GLN A 28 -5.58 -4.97 -1.20
CA GLN A 28 -4.35 -5.08 -1.96
C GLN A 28 -3.15 -5.05 -1.02
N LYS A 29 -2.18 -5.93 -1.27
CA LYS A 29 -0.90 -5.95 -0.55
C LYS A 29 0.23 -5.83 -1.55
N ILE A 30 1.01 -4.77 -1.44
CA ILE A 30 2.23 -4.60 -2.21
C ILE A 30 3.45 -4.63 -1.28
N THR A 31 4.45 -5.44 -1.61
CA THR A 31 5.75 -5.43 -0.95
C THR A 31 6.82 -5.06 -1.96
N ILE A 32 7.63 -4.05 -1.65
CA ILE A 32 8.71 -3.53 -2.49
C ILE A 32 9.99 -3.66 -1.69
N SER A 33 11.02 -4.25 -2.28
CA SER A 33 12.36 -4.33 -1.69
C SER A 33 13.30 -3.31 -2.31
N ASN A 34 14.34 -2.93 -1.58
CA ASN A 34 15.35 -1.97 -2.04
C ASN A 34 16.18 -2.46 -3.23
N ASN A 35 16.10 -3.75 -3.57
CA ASN A 35 16.72 -4.33 -4.77
C ASN A 35 15.76 -4.43 -5.97
N GLY A 36 14.54 -3.88 -5.82
CA GLY A 36 13.54 -3.78 -6.88
C GLY A 36 12.63 -4.98 -7.05
N ARG A 37 12.70 -6.02 -6.21
CA ARG A 37 11.64 -7.06 -6.22
C ARG A 37 10.34 -6.46 -5.71
N VAL A 38 9.26 -6.73 -6.44
CA VAL A 38 7.90 -6.33 -6.11
C VAL A 38 7.01 -7.57 -6.04
N TRP A 39 6.23 -7.64 -4.98
CA TRP A 39 5.20 -8.64 -4.76
C TRP A 39 3.87 -7.94 -4.59
N LEU A 40 2.94 -8.19 -5.50
CA LEU A 40 1.61 -7.62 -5.47
C LEU A 40 0.60 -8.74 -5.29
N ARG A 41 -0.34 -8.57 -4.37
CA ARG A 41 -1.39 -9.54 -4.08
C ARG A 41 -2.72 -8.84 -3.94
N TYR A 42 -3.74 -9.49 -4.48
CA TYR A 42 -5.11 -9.03 -4.54
C TYR A 42 -5.97 -10.01 -3.77
N TYR A 43 -6.80 -9.51 -2.87
CA TYR A 43 -7.65 -10.32 -2.02
C TYR A 43 -9.09 -9.84 -2.09
N GLY A 44 -10.01 -10.79 -2.07
CA GLY A 44 -11.42 -10.53 -1.84
C GLY A 44 -11.72 -10.42 -0.35
N LEU A 45 -12.98 -10.17 -0.02
CA LEU A 45 -13.43 -10.12 1.36
C LEU A 45 -14.11 -11.44 1.70
N ALA A 46 -13.59 -12.15 2.71
CA ALA A 46 -14.25 -13.33 3.23
C ALA A 46 -15.27 -12.96 4.29
N SER A 47 -16.22 -13.87 4.53
CA SER A 47 -17.17 -13.74 5.64
C SER A 47 -16.45 -13.87 7.01
N TYR A 48 -17.09 -13.36 8.07
CA TYR A 48 -16.62 -13.13 9.45
C TYR A 48 -15.56 -14.07 10.09
N SER A 49 -15.38 -15.31 9.63
CA SER A 49 -14.42 -16.28 10.20
C SER A 49 -13.44 -16.88 9.20
N GLU A 50 -13.52 -16.48 7.93
CA GLU A 50 -12.70 -17.05 6.86
C GLU A 50 -11.52 -16.13 6.52
N LYS A 51 -10.44 -16.73 6.02
CA LYS A 51 -9.33 -15.94 5.49
C LYS A 51 -9.76 -15.33 4.16
N ASN A 52 -9.48 -14.05 3.98
CA ASN A 52 -9.66 -13.35 2.70
C ASN A 52 -9.03 -14.15 1.55
N PRO A 53 -9.81 -14.53 0.51
CA PRO A 53 -9.32 -15.34 -0.60
C PRO A 53 -8.31 -14.52 -1.41
N CYS A 54 -7.17 -15.14 -1.76
CA CYS A 54 -6.22 -14.54 -2.69
C CYS A 54 -6.78 -14.69 -4.11
N LEU A 55 -7.18 -13.57 -4.73
CA LEU A 55 -7.76 -13.54 -6.07
C LEU A 55 -6.66 -13.60 -7.15
N ALA A 56 -5.57 -12.86 -6.93
CA ALA A 56 -4.46 -12.81 -7.87
C ALA A 56 -3.15 -12.43 -7.15
N GLN A 57 -2.02 -12.78 -7.78
CA GLN A 57 -0.70 -12.39 -7.30
C GLN A 57 0.27 -12.18 -8.46
N GLU A 58 1.09 -11.14 -8.36
CA GLU A 58 2.07 -10.76 -9.36
C GLU A 58 3.45 -10.59 -8.73
N TYR A 59 4.45 -11.07 -9.45
CA TYR A 59 5.84 -11.12 -9.02
C TYR A 59 6.67 -10.53 -10.14
N TYR A 60 7.26 -9.37 -9.90
CA TYR A 60 8.07 -8.72 -10.93
C TYR A 60 9.22 -7.93 -10.30
N LYS A 61 10.09 -7.42 -11.17
CA LYS A 61 11.26 -6.66 -10.75
C LYS A 61 11.30 -5.31 -11.47
N VAL A 62 11.49 -4.25 -10.71
CA VAL A 62 11.79 -2.91 -11.22
C VAL A 62 13.29 -2.63 -11.11
N SER A 63 13.74 -1.55 -11.74
CA SER A 63 15.13 -1.12 -11.62
C SER A 63 15.47 -0.75 -10.18
N LYS A 64 16.73 -0.90 -9.79
CA LYS A 64 17.21 -0.47 -8.46
C LYS A 64 16.94 1.01 -8.22
N ALA A 65 17.15 1.85 -9.25
CA ALA A 65 16.88 3.28 -9.18
C ALA A 65 15.39 3.59 -8.94
N THR A 66 14.48 2.82 -9.56
CA THR A 66 13.04 2.91 -9.31
C THR A 66 12.73 2.57 -7.84
N ALA A 67 13.29 1.47 -7.34
CA ALA A 67 13.10 1.04 -5.96
C ALA A 67 13.62 2.09 -4.96
N GLU A 68 14.84 2.59 -5.17
CA GLU A 68 15.45 3.65 -4.36
C GLU A 68 14.59 4.93 -4.37
N SER A 69 14.05 5.32 -5.53
CA SER A 69 13.14 6.47 -5.65
C SER A 69 11.88 6.30 -4.80
N ILE A 70 11.31 5.08 -4.75
CA ILE A 70 10.16 4.77 -3.90
C ILE A 70 10.54 4.84 -2.42
N MET A 71 11.68 4.24 -2.03
CA MET A 71 12.14 4.28 -0.64
C MET A 71 12.36 5.71 -0.15
N THR A 72 13.04 6.54 -0.96
CA THR A 72 13.28 7.95 -0.64
C THR A 72 11.99 8.74 -0.54
N LEU A 73 11.02 8.50 -1.42
CA LEU A 73 9.71 9.13 -1.33
C LEU A 73 9.00 8.78 -0.01
N ILE A 74 8.99 7.51 0.39
CA ILE A 74 8.34 7.09 1.65
C ILE A 74 9.07 7.68 2.86
N GLU A 75 10.41 7.68 2.86
CA GLU A 75 11.20 8.29 3.93
C GLU A 75 10.88 9.78 4.08
N GLN A 76 10.80 10.52 2.97
CA GLN A 76 10.46 11.94 2.97
C GLN A 76 9.04 12.19 3.47
N GLU A 77 8.06 11.43 3.03
CA GLU A 77 6.65 11.76 3.27
C GLU A 77 6.13 11.25 4.62
N PHE A 78 6.71 10.18 5.17
CA PHE A 78 6.17 9.51 6.36
C PHE A 78 7.15 9.41 7.54
N LEU A 79 8.46 9.51 7.31
CA LEU A 79 9.46 9.44 8.39
C LEU A 79 10.06 10.80 8.74
N SER A 80 9.95 11.80 7.85
CA SER A 80 10.47 13.15 8.10
C SER A 80 9.46 14.09 8.79
N THR A 81 8.17 13.75 8.70
CA THR A 81 7.04 14.49 9.27
C THR A 81 6.43 13.65 10.40
N ASN A 82 6.39 14.20 11.63
CA ASN A 82 5.76 13.55 12.80
C ASN A 82 4.23 13.48 12.65
N SER A 83 3.72 12.64 11.76
CA SER A 83 2.29 12.48 11.51
C SER A 83 2.02 11.10 10.89
N CYS A 84 0.97 10.34 11.21
CA CYS A 84 -0.21 10.59 12.03
C CYS A 84 -0.78 9.19 12.31
N SER A 85 -1.00 8.81 13.56
CA SER A 85 -1.87 7.66 13.87
C SER A 85 -3.29 8.21 14.00
N VAL A 86 -4.09 8.14 12.93
CA VAL A 86 -5.51 8.49 13.02
C VAL A 86 -6.28 7.19 13.09
N GLU A 87 -6.80 6.87 14.28
CA GLU A 87 -7.75 5.77 14.46
C GLU A 87 -9.11 6.23 13.91
N VAL A 88 -9.42 5.81 12.68
CA VAL A 88 -10.75 6.02 12.09
C VAL A 88 -11.35 4.65 11.82
N THR A 89 -12.53 4.39 12.40
CA THR A 89 -13.22 3.11 12.22
C THR A 89 -14.05 3.08 10.95
N ASP A 90 -14.53 4.20 10.42
CA ASP A 90 -15.62 4.19 9.43
C ASP A 90 -15.16 4.45 7.98
N VAL A 91 -13.85 4.40 7.71
CA VAL A 91 -13.28 4.70 6.37
C VAL A 91 -12.28 3.63 5.95
N PRO A 92 -12.03 3.44 4.64
CA PRO A 92 -10.98 2.56 4.18
C PRO A 92 -9.62 3.00 4.74
N VAL A 93 -8.79 2.03 5.13
CA VAL A 93 -7.49 2.28 5.75
C VAL A 93 -6.35 1.62 4.99
N TRP A 94 -5.16 2.17 5.18
CA TRP A 94 -3.90 1.54 4.80
C TRP A 94 -3.04 1.26 6.03
N VAL A 95 -2.24 0.21 5.93
CA VAL A 95 -1.19 -0.15 6.90
C VAL A 95 0.11 -0.32 6.13
N MET A 96 1.18 0.32 6.61
CA MET A 96 2.50 0.28 6.01
C MET A 96 3.55 -0.19 7.00
N ASP A 97 4.27 -1.23 6.60
CA ASP A 97 5.42 -1.77 7.30
C ASP A 97 6.72 -1.35 6.62
N ILE A 98 7.62 -0.76 7.40
CA ILE A 98 8.95 -0.37 6.94
C ILE A 98 9.98 -1.17 7.72
N ASN A 99 10.72 -2.01 7.00
CA ASN A 99 11.87 -2.71 7.57
C ASN A 99 13.15 -2.04 7.09
N PHE A 100 14.09 -1.87 8.01
CA PHE A 100 15.42 -1.34 7.76
C PHE A 100 16.46 -2.46 7.84
N ASP A 101 17.69 -2.18 7.42
CA ASP A 101 18.79 -3.13 7.60
C ASP A 101 19.20 -3.27 9.08
N ASP A 102 19.24 -2.16 9.83
CA ASP A 102 19.82 -2.10 11.19
C ASP A 102 18.91 -1.43 12.25
N LEU A 103 17.63 -1.20 11.93
CA LEU A 103 16.65 -0.65 12.87
C LEU A 103 15.47 -1.60 13.10
N ALA A 104 14.77 -1.37 14.20
CA ALA A 104 13.47 -1.95 14.44
C ALA A 104 12.49 -1.60 13.29
N ARG A 105 11.57 -2.53 13.01
CA ARG A 105 10.45 -2.30 12.10
C ARG A 105 9.61 -1.13 12.60
N VAL A 106 9.21 -0.28 11.66
CA VAL A 106 8.22 0.77 11.89
C VAL A 106 6.93 0.34 11.20
N GLU A 107 5.82 0.46 11.91
CA GLU A 107 4.47 0.24 11.40
C GLU A 107 3.70 1.56 11.48
N LEU A 108 3.11 1.97 10.36
CA LEU A 108 2.30 3.17 10.24
C LEU A 108 0.93 2.78 9.68
N SER A 109 -0.11 3.50 10.05
CA SER A 109 -1.44 3.32 9.48
C SER A 109 -2.15 4.65 9.37
N GLY A 110 -3.13 4.70 8.47
CA GLY A 110 -3.95 5.89 8.29
C GLY A 110 -5.14 5.64 7.39
N PRO A 111 -6.06 6.62 7.32
CA PRO A 111 -7.17 6.55 6.39
C PRO A 111 -6.68 6.66 4.95
N VAL A 112 -7.42 6.08 4.01
CA VAL A 112 -7.25 6.28 2.57
C VAL A 112 -7.94 7.61 2.22
N PHE A 113 -7.18 8.66 1.88
CA PHE A 113 -7.74 9.99 1.61
C PHE A 113 -7.02 10.76 0.49
N GLU A 114 -7.68 11.77 -0.07
CA GLU A 114 -7.17 12.52 -1.24
C GLU A 114 -5.83 13.22 -1.01
N GLY A 115 -5.54 13.66 0.22
CA GLY A 115 -4.28 14.35 0.55
C GLY A 115 -3.01 13.51 0.36
N HIS A 116 -3.13 12.18 0.20
CA HIS A 116 -2.00 11.32 -0.18
C HIS A 116 -2.01 10.90 -1.67
N ARG A 117 -2.86 11.54 -2.50
CA ARG A 117 -2.98 11.27 -3.94
C ARG A 117 -1.64 11.44 -4.67
N ASP A 118 -0.88 12.48 -4.36
CA ASP A 118 0.38 12.76 -5.04
C ASP A 118 1.43 11.68 -4.81
N ILE A 119 1.54 11.18 -3.58
CA ILE A 119 2.46 10.10 -3.20
C ILE A 119 2.05 8.82 -3.94
N SER A 120 0.77 8.48 -3.89
CA SER A 120 0.23 7.30 -4.56
C SER A 120 0.44 7.36 -6.08
N ASN A 121 0.18 8.50 -6.71
CA ASN A 121 0.38 8.70 -8.14
C ASN A 121 1.86 8.61 -8.55
N LYS A 122 2.78 9.13 -7.74
CA LYS A 122 4.23 8.97 -7.97
C LYS A 122 4.61 7.49 -7.94
N ILE A 123 4.15 6.72 -6.96
CA ILE A 123 4.45 5.28 -6.85
C ILE A 123 3.83 4.50 -8.02
N ARG A 124 2.56 4.75 -8.35
CA ARG A 124 1.89 4.16 -9.53
C ARG A 124 2.68 4.38 -10.81
N ARG A 125 3.15 5.61 -11.05
CA ARG A 125 3.98 5.95 -12.22
C ARG A 125 5.32 5.24 -12.21
N LEU A 126 5.99 5.18 -11.06
CA LEU A 126 7.29 4.50 -10.90
C LEU A 126 7.17 2.99 -11.16
N LEU A 127 6.05 2.37 -10.75
CA LEU A 127 5.78 0.95 -10.94
C LEU A 127 5.12 0.62 -12.28
N GLY A 128 4.62 1.62 -13.01
CA GLY A 128 3.82 1.40 -14.22
C GLY A 128 2.42 0.82 -13.96
N LEU A 129 1.90 0.93 -12.73
CA LEU A 129 0.62 0.35 -12.31
C LEU A 129 -0.40 1.43 -12.01
N LYS A 130 -1.38 1.64 -12.89
CA LYS A 130 -2.38 2.71 -12.76
C LYS A 130 -3.45 2.44 -11.69
N ASN A 131 -3.80 1.18 -11.47
CA ASN A 131 -4.94 0.78 -10.62
C ASN A 131 -4.50 0.28 -9.23
N LEU A 132 -3.34 0.75 -8.74
CA LEU A 132 -2.80 0.34 -7.45
C LEU A 132 -3.54 1.04 -6.30
N PHE A 133 -4.00 0.27 -5.32
CA PHE A 133 -4.56 0.80 -4.06
C PHE A 133 -3.38 1.11 -3.14
N LEU A 134 -3.28 2.36 -2.67
CA LEU A 134 -2.19 2.82 -1.81
C LEU A 134 -2.78 3.68 -0.69
N PHE A 135 -2.26 4.89 -0.53
CA PHE A 135 -2.72 5.87 0.44
C PHE A 135 -3.95 6.65 -0.06
N ASN A 136 -4.30 6.47 -1.35
CA ASN A 136 -5.56 6.87 -1.96
C ASN A 136 -6.02 5.78 -2.94
N LEU A 137 -7.30 5.78 -3.30
CA LEU A 137 -7.83 4.92 -4.37
C LEU A 137 -7.45 5.47 -5.76
N PRO A 138 -7.24 4.61 -6.77
CA PRO A 138 -7.07 5.06 -8.14
C PRO A 138 -8.35 5.77 -8.60
N GLU A 139 -8.21 6.73 -9.52
CA GLU A 139 -9.39 7.34 -10.13
C GLU A 139 -10.17 6.27 -10.92
N PRO A 140 -11.51 6.31 -10.90
CA PRO A 140 -12.30 5.46 -11.76
C PRO A 140 -11.92 5.74 -13.23
N PRO A 141 -11.93 4.72 -14.11
CA PRO A 141 -11.67 4.94 -15.53
C PRO A 141 -12.65 5.99 -16.06
N THR A 142 -12.12 7.05 -16.68
CA THR A 142 -12.94 8.01 -17.43
C THR A 142 -13.55 7.30 -18.63
N SER A 143 -14.88 7.21 -18.65
CA SER A 143 -15.68 6.71 -19.78
C SER A 143 -15.47 7.52 -21.06
#